data_AF-A0A833LU05-F1
#
_entry.id   AF-A0A833LU05-F1
#
_cell.length_a   1.000
_cell.length_b   1.000
_cell.length_c   1.000
_cell.angle_alpha   90.00
_cell.angle_beta   90.00
_cell.angle_gamma   90.00
#
_symmetry.space_group_name_H-M   'P 1'
#
loop_
_entity.id
_entity.type
_entity.pdbx_description
1 polymer ?
#
loop_
_entity_poly.entity_id
_entity_poly.type
_entity_poly.pdbx_seq_one_letter_code
_entity_poly.pdbx_strand_id
1 'polypeptide(L)' 'MATHLVEVEFFSGDDCFATAAYTIDASTPEGAEHHALSMSLDSIYNDPRIPDLSRAATARPMDDPDEPR' A
#
# COMPACT_ATOMS: atom_id res chain seq x y z
N MET A 1 -17.47 6.26 -5.08
CA MET A 1 -16.03 6.22 -4.72
C MET A 1 -15.98 6.22 -3.21
N ALA A 2 -15.10 5.42 -2.64
CA ALA A 2 -14.88 5.30 -1.20
C ALA A 2 -13.39 5.54 -0.91
N THR A 3 -13.12 5.97 0.31
CA THR A 3 -11.75 6.22 0.77
C THR A 3 -11.16 4.91 1.27
N HIS A 4 -10.01 4.52 0.74
CA HIS A 4 -9.30 3.32 1.16
C HIS A 4 -7.96 3.73 1.77
N LEU A 5 -7.64 3.16 2.93
CA LEU A 5 -6.29 3.16 3.46
C LEU A 5 -5.54 1.97 2.85
N VAL A 6 -4.54 2.26 2.03
CA VAL A 6 -3.73 1.24 1.38
C VAL A 6 -2.36 1.19 2.02
N GLU A 7 -2.02 0.05 2.59
CA GLU A 7 -0.68 -0.23 3.13
C GLU A 7 0.15 -0.89 2.04
N VAL A 8 1.30 -0.30 1.73
CA VAL A 8 2.28 -0.82 0.80
C VAL A 8 3.49 -1.27 1.60
N GLU A 9 3.72 -2.58 1.61
CA GLU A 9 4.89 -3.21 2.19
C GLU A 9 6.01 -3.29 1.14
N PHE A 10 7.23 -2.98 1.55
CA PHE A 10 8.42 -3.07 0.72
C PHE A 10 9.30 -4.20 1.25
N PHE A 11 9.74 -5.06 0.34
CA PHE A 11 10.50 -6.25 0.66
C PHE A 11 11.86 -6.25 -0.04
N SER A 12 12.84 -6.87 0.59
CA SER A 12 14.14 -7.21 0.02
C SER A 12 14.27 -8.73 0.04
N GLY A 13 13.87 -9.40 -1.03
CA GLY A 13 13.60 -10.84 -1.01
C GLY A 13 12.37 -11.16 -0.16
N ASP A 14 12.51 -12.03 0.83
CA ASP A 14 11.43 -12.42 1.76
C ASP A 14 11.31 -11.51 3.00
N ASP A 15 12.19 -10.51 3.16
CA ASP A 15 12.23 -9.65 4.34
C ASP A 15 11.49 -8.32 4.10
N CYS A 16 10.43 -8.07 4.87
CA CYS A 16 9.71 -6.79 4.88
C CYS A 16 10.49 -5.79 5.72
N PHE A 17 11.03 -4.75 5.07
CA PHE A 17 11.88 -3.76 5.74
C PHE A 17 11.18 -2.42 5.98
N ALA A 18 10.09 -2.13 5.26
CA ALA A 18 9.35 -0.88 5.41
C ALA A 18 7.89 -1.02 4.98
N THR A 19 7.04 -0.17 5.54
CA THR A 19 5.63 -0.03 5.15
C THR A 19 5.31 1.44 4.96
N ALA A 20 4.56 1.77 3.91
CA ALA A 20 4.01 3.10 3.67
C ALA A 20 2.49 3.02 3.56
N ALA A 21 1.79 3.97 4.15
CA ALA A 21 0.33 4.05 4.08
C ALA A 21 -0.10 5.20 3.17
N TYR A 22 -1.06 4.93 2.28
CA TYR A 22 -1.64 5.91 1.36
C TYR A 22 -3.15 5.96 1.55
N THR A 23 -3.71 7.17 1.52
CA THR A 23 -5.17 7.37 1.50
C THR A 23 -5.59 7.61 0.07
N ILE A 24 -6.41 6.72 -0.49
CA ILE A 24 -6.75 6.72 -1.92
C ILE A 24 -8.26 6.64 -2.11
N ASP A 25 -8.79 7.59 -2.87
CA ASP A 25 -10.17 7.56 -3.36
C ASP A 25 -10.27 6.67 -4.58
N ALA A 26 -11.00 5.57 -4.46
CA ALA A 26 -11.20 4.60 -5.53
C ALA A 26 -12.64 4.06 -5.55
N SER A 27 -13.04 3.48 -6.68
CA SER A 27 -14.33 2.80 -6.78
C SER A 27 -14.27 1.35 -6.29
N THR A 28 -13.07 0.74 -6.28
CA THR A 28 -12.83 -0.63 -5.79
C THR A 28 -11.50 -0.70 -5.04
N PRO A 29 -11.33 -1.67 -4.11
CA PRO A 29 -10.07 -1.88 -3.39
C PRO A 29 -8.89 -2.15 -4.32
N GLU A 30 -9.07 -2.96 -5.37
CA GLU A 30 -8.00 -3.28 -6.32
C GLU A 30 -7.55 -2.04 -7.11
N GLY A 31 -8.48 -1.13 -7.40
CA GLY A 31 -8.17 0.17 -7.98
C GLY A 31 -7.36 1.05 -7.03
N ALA A 32 -7.64 0.98 -5.72
CA ALA A 32 -6.84 1.67 -4.71
C ALA A 32 -5.44 1.07 -4.59
N GLU A 33 -5.31 -0.26 -4.56
CA GLU A 33 -4.02 -0.96 -4.54
C GLU A 33 -3.15 -0.63 -5.74
N HIS A 34 -3.71 -0.66 -6.94
CA HIS A 34 -2.97 -0.33 -8.16
C HIS A 34 -2.47 1.13 -8.15
N HIS A 35 -3.29 2.05 -7.63
CA HIS A 35 -2.90 3.44 -7.48
C HIS A 35 -1.79 3.59 -6.41
N ALA A 36 -1.91 2.91 -5.27
CA ALA A 36 -0.88 2.93 -4.23
C ALA A 36 0.46 2.37 -4.74
N LEU A 37 0.42 1.29 -5.53
CA LEU A 37 1.61 0.73 -6.17
C LEU A 37 2.26 1.73 -7.12
N SER A 38 1.47 2.50 -7.86
CA SER A 38 2.01 3.56 -8.72
C SER A 38 2.66 4.68 -7.90
N MET A 39 2.00 5.17 -6.85
CA MET A 39 2.55 6.19 -5.94
C MET A 39 3.81 5.71 -5.22
N SER A 40 3.88 4.41 -4.89
CA SER A 40 5.01 3.82 -4.18
C SER A 40 6.32 3.88 -4.97
N LEU A 41 6.27 4.11 -6.29
CA LEU A 41 7.47 4.31 -7.11
C LEU A 41 8.22 5.60 -6.75
N ASP A 42 7.53 6.61 -6.22
CA ASP A 42 8.14 7.86 -5.77
C ASP A 42 8.50 7.83 -4.27
N SER A 43 8.27 6.71 -3.58
CA SER A 43 8.60 6.55 -2.16
C SER A 43 10.10 6.52 -1.93
N ILE A 44 10.53 7.02 -0.76
CA ILE A 44 11.92 6.91 -0.29
C ILE A 44 12.40 5.45 -0.17
N TYR A 45 11.47 4.50 -0.06
CA TYR A 45 11.75 3.06 0.02
C TYR A 45 11.90 2.41 -1.36
N ASN A 46 11.56 3.11 -2.46
CA ASN A 46 11.82 2.66 -3.82
C ASN A 46 13.27 2.98 -4.22
N ASP A 47 14.23 2.30 -3.59
CA ASP A 47 15.64 2.49 -3.86
C ASP A 47 16.21 1.33 -4.69
N PRO A 48 16.71 1.57 -5.92
CA PRO A 48 17.24 0.52 -6.79
C PRO A 48 18.50 -0.18 -6.23
N ARG A 49 19.09 0.34 -5.15
CA ARG A 49 20.21 -0.31 -4.45
C ARG A 49 19.76 -1.45 -3.54
N ILE A 50 18.47 -1.55 -3.23
CA ILE A 50 17.91 -2.64 -2.43
C ILE A 50 17.86 -3.90 -3.31
N PRO A 51 18.51 -5.01 -2.89
CA PRO A 51 18.50 -6.24 -3.67
C PRO A 51 17.11 -6.87 -3.67
N ASP A 52 16.69 -7.39 -4.82
CA ASP A 52 15.40 -8.07 -4.99
C ASP A 52 14.22 -7.26 -4.43
N LEU A 53 14.22 -5.95 -4.69
CA LEU A 53 13.19 -5.03 -4.21
C LEU A 53 11.84 -5.41 -4.83
N SER A 54 10.91 -5.81 -3.97
CA SER A 54 9.52 -6.06 -4.33
C SER A 54 8.58 -5.30 -3.39
N ARG A 55 7.29 -5.28 -3.73
CA ARG A 55 6.27 -4.58 -2.93
C ARG A 55 4.91 -5.23 -3.09
N ALA A 56 4.12 -5.17 -2.03
CA ALA A 56 2.73 -5.63 -2.01
C ALA A 56 1.86 -4.52 -1.45
N ALA A 57 0.67 -4.34 -2.02
CA ALA A 57 -0.31 -3.37 -1.55
C ALA A 57 -1.53 -4.11 -1.02
N THR A 58 -2.05 -3.67 0.12
CA THR A 58 -3.27 -4.19 0.72
C THR A 58 -4.19 -3.02 1.03
N ALA A 59 -5.34 -2.95 0.35
CA ALA A 59 -6.35 -1.93 0.64
C ALA A 59 -7.26 -2.36 1.79
N ARG A 60 -7.54 -1.42 2.69
CA ARG A 60 -8.59 -1.52 3.70
C ARG A 60 -9.54 -0.34 3.56
N PRO A 61 -10.86 -0.54 3.59
CA PRO A 61 -11.78 0.57 3.58
C PRO A 61 -11.55 1.42 4.83
N MET A 62 -11.54 2.75 4.67
CA MET A 62 -11.41 3.66 5.80
C MET A 62 -12.72 3.80 6.57
N ASP A 63 -13.84 3.51 5.90
CA ASP A 63 -15.20 3.38 6.45
C ASP A 63 -15.46 1.95 6.96
N ASP A 64 -14.70 1.47 7.93
CA ASP A 64 -15.04 0.26 8.69
C ASP A 64 -15.58 0.69 10.08
N PRO A 65 -16.91 0.83 10.28
CA PRO A 65 -17.51 1.09 11.58
C PRO A 65 -17.67 -0.16 12.47
N ASP A 66 -17.00 -1.28 12.17
CA ASP A 66 -17.08 -2.52 12.95
C ASP A 66 -15.89 -2.65 13.95
N GLU A 67 -15.81 -1.72 14.91
CA GLU A 67 -15.30 -2.06 16.24
C GLU A 67 -16.44 -2.71 17.03
N PRO A 68 -16.36 -3.99 17.46
CA PRO A 68 -17.33 -4.53 18.39
C PRO A 68 -17.12 -3.86 19.75
N ARG A 69 -18.09 -3.03 20.17
CA ARG A 69 -18.16 -2.50 21.53
C ARG A 69 -18.69 -3.55 22.52
#